data_AF-A0A545SME7-F1
#
_entry.id   AF-A0A545SME7-F1
#
_cell.length_a   1.000
_cell.length_b   1.000
_cell.length_c   1.000
_cell.angle_alpha   90.00
_cell.angle_beta   90.00
_cell.angle_gamma   90.00
#
_symmetry.space_group_name_H-M   'P 1'
#
loop_
_entity.id
_entity.type
_entity.pdbx_description
1 polymer ?
#
loop_
_entity_poly.entity_id
_entity_poly.type
_entity_poly.pdbx_seq_one_letter_code
_entity_poly.pdbx_strand_id
1 'polypeptide(L)'
;MKQSRLPAFDVLVNLAKRDPEALERLRRKEIESVITNAPPHLQRRLRGLQFQIDSQIQIHASPLGACIKISEMMHESFTHLRCVLNELTDQQQPPLAIVGNAAPAEVIPLRRDLSAD
;
A
#
# COMPACT_ATOMS: atom_id res chain seq x y z
N MET A 1 9.75 8.21 14.21
CA MET A 1 10.15 7.19 13.22
C MET A 1 11.61 7.43 12.88
N LYS A 2 12.53 6.50 13.17
CA LYS A 2 13.94 6.64 12.72
C LYS A 2 13.94 6.49 11.20
N GLN A 3 14.40 7.52 10.49
CA GLN A 3 14.66 7.44 9.06
C GLN A 3 15.77 6.40 8.87
N SER A 4 15.42 5.24 8.29
CA SER A 4 16.46 4.36 7.79
C SER A 4 17.01 5.00 6.52
N ARG A 5 18.26 5.47 6.59
CA ARG A 5 18.93 6.13 5.48
C ARG A 5 19.33 5.07 4.47
N LEU A 6 18.34 4.59 3.70
CA LEU A 6 18.56 3.69 2.57
C LEU A 6 19.62 4.32 1.66
N PRO A 7 20.56 3.51 1.11
CA PRO A 7 21.50 3.98 0.10
C PRO A 7 20.76 4.56 -1.11
N ALA A 8 21.42 5.45 -1.85
CA ALA A 8 20.88 5.95 -3.12
C ALA A 8 20.59 4.79 -4.09
N PHE A 9 19.62 4.99 -4.98
CA PHE A 9 19.17 3.98 -5.93
C PHE A 9 20.32 3.36 -6.74
N ASP A 10 21.23 4.18 -7.26
CA ASP A 10 22.38 3.71 -8.05
C ASP A 10 23.29 2.77 -7.24
N VAL A 11 23.41 2.99 -5.93
CA VAL A 11 24.18 2.12 -5.04
C VAL A 11 23.49 0.77 -4.90
N LEU A 12 22.17 0.75 -4.76
CA LEU A 12 21.37 -0.49 -4.67
C LEU A 12 21.42 -1.28 -5.98
N VAL A 13 21.34 -0.60 -7.13
CA VAL A 13 21.48 -1.25 -8.45
C VAL A 13 22.86 -1.86 -8.62
N ASN A 14 23.91 -1.13 -8.24
CA ASN A 14 25.28 -1.64 -8.29
C ASN A 14 25.48 -2.82 -7.34
N LEU A 15 24.87 -2.79 -6.15
CA LEU A 15 24.90 -3.90 -5.20
C LEU A 15 24.22 -5.13 -5.78
N ALA A 16 23.01 -4.97 -6.34
CA ALA A 16 22.25 -6.05 -6.97
C ALA A 16 23.02 -6.76 -8.10
N LYS A 17 23.76 -5.99 -8.91
CA LYS A 17 24.54 -6.53 -10.04
C LYS A 17 25.80 -7.27 -9.60
N ARG A 18 26.44 -6.85 -8.51
CA ARG A 18 27.74 -7.37 -8.05
C ARG A 18 27.62 -8.46 -7.00
N ASP A 19 26.72 -8.26 -6.04
CA ASP A 19 26.45 -9.19 -4.93
C ASP A 19 24.94 -9.16 -4.62
N PRO A 20 24.14 -9.98 -5.32
CA PRO A 20 22.71 -10.11 -5.07
C PRO A 20 22.38 -10.49 -3.61
N GLU A 21 23.23 -11.30 -2.97
CA GLU A 21 23.00 -11.70 -1.58
C GLU A 21 23.22 -10.56 -0.59
N ALA A 22 24.17 -9.64 -0.86
CA ALA A 22 24.33 -8.44 -0.04
C ALA A 22 23.08 -7.57 -0.06
N LEU A 23 22.41 -7.46 -1.21
CA LEU A 23 21.15 -6.73 -1.31
C LEU A 23 20.06 -7.41 -0.47
N GLU A 24 19.96 -8.74 -0.52
CA GLU A 24 19.01 -9.49 0.31
C GLU A 24 19.29 -9.37 1.81
N ARG A 25 20.57 -9.34 2.22
CA ARG A 25 20.95 -9.06 3.61
C ARG A 25 20.54 -7.66 4.04
N LEU A 26 20.75 -6.65 3.19
CA LEU A 26 20.29 -5.29 3.44
C LEU A 26 18.77 -5.24 3.58
N ARG A 27 18.04 -5.84 2.63
CA ARG A 27 16.57 -5.93 2.67
C ARG A 27 16.06 -6.52 3.98
N ARG A 28 16.60 -7.66 4.43
CA ARG A 28 16.20 -8.29 5.70
C ARG A 28 16.51 -7.42 6.91
N LYS A 29 17.66 -6.75 6.92
CA LYS A 29 18.05 -5.82 8.00
C LYS A 29 17.07 -4.65 8.12
N GLU A 30 16.68 -4.07 6.99
CA GLU A 30 15.73 -2.95 6.95
C GLU A 30 14.33 -3.37 7.43
N ILE A 31 13.86 -4.53 7.00
CA ILE A 31 12.59 -5.12 7.47
C ILE A 31 12.63 -5.36 8.98
N GLU A 32 13.69 -6.00 9.49
CA GLU A 32 13.82 -6.28 10.92
C GLU A 32 13.88 -5.00 11.77
N SER A 33 14.52 -3.95 11.24
CA SER A 33 14.51 -2.62 11.85
C SER A 33 13.09 -2.05 11.95
N VAL A 34 12.28 -2.15 10.88
CA VAL A 34 10.88 -1.70 10.89
C VAL A 34 10.07 -2.46 11.93
N ILE A 35 10.21 -3.79 11.98
CA ILE A 35 9.48 -4.64 12.94
C ILE A 35 9.88 -4.32 14.38
N THR A 36 11.17 -4.22 14.66
CA THR A 36 11.69 -3.99 16.02
C THR A 36 11.31 -2.60 16.54
N ASN A 37 11.25 -1.59 15.66
CA ASN A 37 10.85 -0.23 16.02
C ASN A 37 9.33 -0.04 16.16
N ALA A 38 8.52 -1.04 15.77
CA ALA A 38 7.07 -0.98 15.93
C ALA A 38 6.64 -1.25 17.39
N PRO A 39 5.45 -0.75 17.81
CA PRO A 39 4.89 -1.06 19.11
C PRO A 39 4.85 -2.58 19.40
N PRO A 40 5.16 -3.05 20.62
CA PRO A 40 5.29 -4.48 20.94
C PRO A 40 4.09 -5.33 20.52
N HIS A 41 2.88 -4.80 20.67
CA HIS A 41 1.64 -5.49 20.30
C HIS A 41 1.50 -5.72 18.77
N LEU A 42 2.16 -4.90 17.93
CA LEU A 42 2.14 -5.04 16.48
C LEU A 42 3.26 -5.94 15.94
N GLN A 43 4.35 -6.12 16.68
CA GLN A 43 5.54 -6.85 16.19
C GLN A 43 5.20 -8.28 15.75
N ARG A 44 4.39 -9.00 16.53
CA ARG A 44 3.94 -10.35 16.18
C ARG A 44 3.15 -10.36 14.86
N ARG A 45 2.24 -9.40 14.67
CA ARG A 45 1.44 -9.29 13.45
C ARG A 45 2.34 -8.96 12.25
N LEU A 46 3.28 -8.04 12.40
CA LEU A 46 4.22 -7.65 11.35
C LEU A 46 5.13 -8.80 10.93
N ARG A 47 5.62 -9.63 11.86
CA ARG A 47 6.37 -10.86 11.52
C ARG A 47 5.53 -11.85 10.72
N GLY A 48 4.26 -12.01 11.08
CA GLY A 48 3.32 -12.84 10.32
C GLY A 48 3.11 -12.33 8.89
N LEU A 49 2.95 -11.01 8.72
CA LEU A 49 2.86 -10.39 7.38
C LEU A 49 4.15 -10.56 6.58
N GLN A 50 5.31 -10.38 7.22
CA GLN A 50 6.61 -10.61 6.57
C GLN A 50 6.74 -12.05 6.07
N PHE A 51 6.35 -13.03 6.87
CA PHE A 51 6.32 -14.44 6.46
C PHE A 51 5.41 -14.68 5.24
N GLN A 52 4.22 -14.08 5.21
CA GLN A 52 3.32 -14.17 4.06
C GLN A 52 3.96 -13.58 2.80
N ILE A 53 4.56 -12.39 2.91
CA ILE A 53 5.26 -11.73 1.79
C ILE A 53 6.40 -12.60 1.27
N ASP A 54 7.24 -13.13 2.16
CA ASP A 54 8.36 -14.00 1.77
C ASP A 54 7.87 -15.28 1.10
N SER A 55 6.76 -15.85 1.58
CA SER A 55 6.13 -17.01 0.95
C SER A 55 5.66 -16.69 -0.46
N GLN A 56 5.02 -15.54 -0.69
CA GLN A 56 4.63 -15.11 -2.05
C GLN A 56 5.86 -14.99 -2.96
N ILE A 57 6.93 -14.37 -2.48
CA ILE A 57 8.17 -14.23 -3.26
C ILE A 57 8.74 -15.61 -3.65
N GLN A 58 8.67 -16.59 -2.76
CA GLN A 58 9.20 -17.94 -3.02
C GLN A 58 8.36 -18.77 -3.99
N ILE A 59 7.03 -18.67 -3.92
CA ILE A 59 6.13 -19.51 -4.75
C ILE A 59 5.95 -18.97 -6.17
N HIS A 60 6.18 -17.68 -6.41
CA HIS A 60 6.01 -17.08 -7.71
C HIS A 60 7.21 -17.35 -8.63
N ALA A 61 6.92 -17.79 -9.86
CA ALA A 61 7.94 -18.14 -10.85
C ALA A 61 8.75 -16.93 -11.38
N SER A 62 8.23 -15.71 -11.23
CA SER A 62 8.91 -14.49 -11.67
C SER A 62 8.88 -13.40 -10.59
N PRO A 63 9.94 -12.57 -10.47
CA PRO A 63 9.97 -11.45 -9.52
C PRO A 63 8.85 -10.43 -9.74
N LEU A 64 8.45 -10.22 -11.01
CA LEU A 64 7.35 -9.32 -11.33
C LEU A 64 6.00 -9.89 -10.87
N GLY A 65 5.79 -11.20 -10.99
CA GLY A 65 4.59 -11.86 -10.48
C GLY A 65 4.46 -11.71 -8.96
N ALA A 66 5.56 -11.90 -8.23
CA ALA A 66 5.60 -11.64 -6.79
C ALA A 66 5.29 -10.16 -6.47
N CYS A 67 5.86 -9.22 -7.22
CA CYS A 67 5.62 -7.78 -7.03
C CYS A 67 4.14 -7.41 -7.21
N ILE A 68 3.51 -7.92 -8.26
CA ILE A 68 2.07 -7.73 -8.51
C ILE A 68 1.28 -8.31 -7.33
N LYS A 69 1.61 -9.52 -6.89
CA LYS A 69 0.87 -10.16 -5.79
C LYS A 69 0.98 -9.40 -4.47
N ILE A 70 2.17 -8.92 -4.14
CA ILE A 70 2.38 -8.08 -2.95
C ILE A 70 1.59 -6.77 -3.07
N SER A 71 1.54 -6.18 -4.27
CA SER A 71 0.75 -4.96 -4.54
C SER A 71 -0.75 -5.19 -4.36
N GLU A 72 -1.28 -6.34 -4.80
CA GLU A 72 -2.65 -6.75 -4.53
C GLU A 72 -2.94 -6.86 -3.03
N MET A 73 -2.09 -7.55 -2.26
CA MET A 73 -2.26 -7.70 -0.80
C MET A 73 -2.31 -6.33 -0.07
N MET A 74 -1.47 -5.38 -0.49
CA MET A 74 -1.51 -4.01 0.04
C MET A 74 -2.82 -3.30 -0.33
N HIS A 75 -3.29 -3.46 -1.56
CA HIS A 75 -4.51 -2.84 -2.05
C HIS A 75 -5.77 -3.41 -1.40
N GLU A 76 -5.81 -4.73 -1.15
CA GLU A 76 -6.87 -5.40 -0.39
C GLU A 76 -6.97 -4.82 1.03
N SER A 77 -5.83 -4.68 1.70
CA SER A 77 -5.76 -4.10 3.05
C SER A 77 -6.26 -2.66 3.08
N PHE A 78 -5.88 -1.86 2.08
CA PHE A 78 -6.33 -0.47 1.93
C PHE A 78 -7.84 -0.39 1.64
N THR A 79 -8.35 -1.24 0.74
CA THR A 79 -9.77 -1.30 0.43
C THR A 79 -10.58 -1.69 1.66
N HIS A 80 -10.12 -2.69 2.41
CA HIS A 80 -10.76 -3.09 3.66
C HIS A 80 -10.83 -1.92 4.66
N LEU A 81 -9.71 -1.22 4.86
CA LEU A 81 -9.68 -0.02 5.71
C LEU A 81 -10.68 1.03 5.23
N ARG A 82 -10.74 1.30 3.92
CA ARG A 82 -11.70 2.26 3.34
C ARG A 82 -13.14 1.86 3.60
N CYS A 83 -13.49 0.59 3.43
CA CYS A 83 -14.83 0.09 3.72
C CYS A 83 -15.20 0.31 5.19
N VAL A 84 -14.33 -0.11 6.12
CA VAL A 84 -14.57 0.06 7.55
C VAL A 84 -14.72 1.53 7.94
N LEU A 85 -13.91 2.43 7.39
CA LEU A 85 -14.02 3.86 7.65
C LEU A 85 -15.32 4.47 7.12
N ASN A 86 -15.75 4.06 5.92
CA ASN A 86 -17.01 4.52 5.34
C ASN A 86 -18.21 4.00 6.13
N GLU A 87 -18.21 2.72 6.52
CA GLU A 87 -19.26 2.14 7.38
C GLU A 87 -19.40 2.92 8.69
N LEU A 88 -18.29 3.24 9.36
CA LEU A 88 -18.31 4.04 10.60
C LEU A 88 -18.85 5.46 10.38
N THR A 89 -18.65 6.03 9.20
CA THR A 89 -19.11 7.38 8.85
C THR A 89 -20.61 7.40 8.52
N ASP A 90 -21.09 6.40 7.77
CA ASP A 90 -22.50 6.27 7.38
C ASP A 90 -23.40 6.01 8.60
N GLN A 91 -22.91 5.32 9.64
CA GLN A 91 -23.64 5.11 10.90
C GLN A 91 -23.81 6.41 11.72
N GLN A 92 -23.12 7.50 11.39
CA GLN A 92 -23.27 8.80 12.06
C GLN A 92 -24.19 9.77 11.31
N GLN A 93 -24.65 9.44 10.10
CA GLN A 93 -25.65 10.23 9.42
C GLN A 93 -27.05 9.82 9.92
N PRO A 94 -27.86 10.75 10.49
CA PRO A 94 -29.26 10.46 10.72
C PRO A 94 -29.89 10.05 9.38
N PRO A 95 -30.92 9.17 9.38
CA PRO A 95 -31.58 8.77 8.14
C PRO A 95 -31.98 10.05 7.41
N LEU A 96 -31.44 10.23 6.20
CA LEU A 96 -31.85 11.32 5.33
C LEU A 96 -33.37 11.19 5.19
N ALA A 97 -34.11 12.06 5.86
CA ALA A 97 -35.52 12.23 5.60
C ALA A 97 -35.62 12.47 4.09
N ILE A 98 -36.35 11.60 3.39
CA ILE A 98 -36.66 11.79 1.98
C ILE A 98 -37.48 13.08 1.93
N VAL A 99 -36.81 14.21 1.76
CA VAL A 99 -37.47 15.47 1.41
C VAL A 99 -37.90 15.27 -0.03
N GLY A 100 -39.17 14.93 -0.17
CA GLY A 100 -39.82 14.82 -1.47
C GLY A 100 -39.60 16.09 -2.28
N ASN A 101 -39.32 15.87 -3.57
CA ASN A 101 -39.16 16.85 -4.64
C ASN A 101 -37.80 17.58 -4.69
N ALA A 102 -36.78 16.89 -5.20
CA ALA A 102 -35.57 17.53 -5.70
C ALA A 102 -35.85 18.13 -7.09
N ALA A 103 -35.69 19.45 -7.22
CA ALA A 103 -35.69 20.15 -8.51
C ALA A 103 -34.63 19.56 -9.45
N PRO A 104 -34.83 19.59 -10.79
CA PRO A 104 -33.90 18.96 -11.73
C PRO A 104 -32.50 19.57 -11.57
N ALA A 105 -31.51 18.72 -11.28
CA ALA A 105 -30.14 19.14 -11.06
C ALA A 105 -29.53 19.72 -12.35
N GLU A 106 -28.88 20.88 -12.22
CA GLU A 106 -28.21 21.55 -13.33
C GLU A 106 -26.97 20.76 -13.79
N VAL A 107 -26.99 20.31 -15.03
CA VAL A 107 -25.90 19.52 -15.63
C VAL A 107 -24.73 20.45 -15.96
N ILE A 108 -23.64 20.33 -15.20
CA ILE A 108 -22.40 21.07 -15.48
C ILE A 108 -21.67 20.39 -16.64
N PRO A 109 -21.45 21.06 -17.79
CA PRO A 109 -20.77 20.45 -18.93
C PRO A 109 -19.27 20.31 -18.67
N LEU A 110 -18.72 19.15 -19.04
CA LEU A 110 -17.27 18.92 -19.08
C LEU A 110 -16.64 19.80 -20.16
N ARG A 111 -15.93 20.86 -19.75
CA ARG A 111 -15.10 21.64 -20.68
C ARG A 111 -13.95 20.76 -21.18
N ARG A 112 -13.91 20.57 -22.50
CA ARG A 112 -12.82 19.88 -23.18
C ARG A 112 -11.85 20.94 -23.65
N ASP A 113 -10.98 21.39 -22.76
CA ASP A 113 -9.96 22.38 -23.08
C ASP A 113 -8.85 21.65 -23.86
N LEU A 114 -9.01 21.57 -25.18
CA LEU A 114 -7.93 21.22 -26.10
C LEU A 114 -7.72 22.40 -27.06
N SER A 115 -7.00 23.41 -26.60
CA SER A 115 -6.34 24.36 -27.48
C SER A 115 -4.91 23.88 -27.67
N ALA A 116 -4.70 23.23 -28.82
CA ALA A 116 -3.38 23.10 -29.44
C ALA A 116 -3.00 24.47 -29.99
N ASP A 117 -1.82 24.97 -29.60
CA ASP A 117 -0.87 25.73 -30.41
C ASP A 117 0.50 25.68 -29.73
#